data_AF-A0A0J1IA29-F1
#
_entry.id   AF-A0A0J1IA29-F1
#
_cell.length_a   1.000
_cell.length_b   1.000
_cell.length_c   1.000
_cell.angle_alpha   90.00
_cell.angle_beta   90.00
_cell.angle_gamma   90.00
#
_symmetry.space_group_name_H-M   'P 1'
#
loop_
_entity.id
_entity.type
_entity.pdbx_description
1 polymer ?
#
loop_
_entity_poly.entity_id
_entity_poly.type
_entity_poly.pdbx_seq_one_letter_code
_entity_poly.pdbx_strand_id
1 'polypeptide(L)'
;MDSVGVIIPAAGQGTRMGVGVHKQFLSLTGIPVLAHTLKIFQEAEGVKEIVVVGAAEDIAQIRELVRSFRFGKVSATPTGGRQRQESVLAGLQALSETIGTVVVHDGARPLLTLAELNRFLEEAAGSVATIMAVEVKDTIKRVDEAGWVRETLPRPELCAVQTPQLFQRHVLREAHLKARAAGVVATDDGALVEWLGQPVKVLPGSFENIKITTPEDLFLAERILEKRRAETAVARGVATGTSSTEVGPDAAASMGVLANQASGGEDKEIIRRSEREREIIQCNETEKEIIGRTESENEIVRREADFLLEPVGKRSEERGARTSSYRVGVGYDVHALVEGRPLVLGGVKVPYALGLLGHSDADVLVHAVTDALLGALALGDLGAHFPDTEEEYRGISSLVLLERVAGLMKERGYRLGNLDSILVAQKPKLAPYIPAMRANVARALAVAMECVSVKATTTERLGFAGREEGIAAQAMVHLEKTSLRKSGED
;
A
#
# COMPACT_ATOMS: atom_id res chain seq x y z
N MET A 1 35.83 -1.29 8.72
CA MET A 1 34.95 -2.36 9.25
C MET A 1 35.43 -3.68 8.69
N ASP A 2 35.49 -4.73 9.52
CA ASP A 2 35.65 -6.10 9.03
C ASP A 2 34.55 -6.42 8.01
N SER A 3 34.86 -7.28 7.05
CA SER A 3 33.88 -7.64 6.02
C SER A 3 32.68 -8.38 6.65
N VAL A 4 31.47 -7.90 6.34
CA VAL A 4 30.22 -8.45 6.88
C VAL A 4 29.64 -9.46 5.90
N GLY A 5 29.41 -10.68 6.37
CA GLY A 5 28.67 -11.72 5.67
C GLY A 5 27.30 -11.92 6.29
N VAL A 6 26.30 -12.22 5.48
CA VAL A 6 24.91 -12.42 5.94
C VAL A 6 24.50 -13.87 5.70
N ILE A 7 23.88 -14.49 6.70
CA ILE A 7 23.26 -15.81 6.58
C ILE A 7 21.75 -15.65 6.69
N ILE A 8 21.04 -16.12 5.66
CA ILE A 8 19.58 -16.12 5.60
C ILE A 8 19.07 -17.56 5.74
N PRO A 9 18.75 -18.03 6.97
CA PRO A 9 18.05 -19.31 7.14
C PRO A 9 16.63 -19.21 6.57
N ALA A 10 16.36 -20.01 5.54
CA ALA A 10 15.11 -20.12 4.81
C ALA A 10 14.62 -21.58 4.67
N ALA A 11 15.19 -22.53 5.42
CA ALA A 11 14.85 -23.96 5.36
C ALA A 11 13.59 -24.38 6.16
N GLY A 12 12.80 -23.42 6.66
CA GLY A 12 11.68 -23.70 7.56
C GLY A 12 10.38 -24.07 6.83
N GLN A 13 9.84 -25.26 7.10
CA GLN A 13 8.65 -25.86 6.46
C GLN A 13 7.28 -25.18 6.73
N GLY A 14 7.25 -23.98 7.33
CA GLY A 14 6.02 -23.17 7.41
C GLY A 14 4.78 -23.82 8.04
N THR A 15 4.92 -24.81 8.93
CA THR A 15 3.81 -25.67 9.43
C THR A 15 2.55 -24.96 9.97
N ARG A 16 2.67 -23.69 10.36
CA ARG A 16 1.57 -22.84 10.86
C ARG A 16 0.76 -22.12 9.76
N MET A 17 1.23 -22.12 8.51
CA MET A 17 0.59 -21.47 7.35
C MET A 17 -0.37 -22.40 6.57
N GLY A 18 -0.55 -23.63 7.03
CA GLY A 18 -1.24 -24.69 6.28
C GLY A 18 -0.26 -25.63 5.56
N VAL A 19 -0.73 -26.82 5.20
CA VAL A 19 0.09 -27.89 4.61
C VAL A 19 0.53 -27.51 3.19
N GLY A 20 1.84 -27.56 2.92
CA GLY A 20 2.41 -27.49 1.57
C GLY A 20 2.84 -26.11 1.06
N VAL A 21 2.76 -25.04 1.88
CA VAL A 21 3.13 -23.68 1.46
C VAL A 21 4.45 -23.23 2.10
N HIS A 22 5.50 -23.16 1.28
CA HIS A 22 6.81 -22.66 1.67
C HIS A 22 6.76 -21.12 1.79
N LYS A 23 6.58 -20.63 3.02
CA LYS A 23 6.34 -19.21 3.35
C LYS A 23 7.31 -18.20 2.73
N GLN A 24 8.56 -18.59 2.52
CA GLN A 24 9.60 -17.76 1.91
C GLN A 24 9.31 -17.40 0.44
N PHE A 25 8.47 -18.18 -0.23
CA PHE A 25 8.07 -17.94 -1.63
C PHE A 25 6.67 -17.33 -1.76
N LEU A 26 5.99 -17.06 -0.65
CA LEU A 26 4.72 -16.33 -0.68
C LEU A 26 4.91 -14.97 -1.34
N SER A 27 3.97 -14.60 -2.19
CA SER A 27 3.96 -13.28 -2.82
C SER A 27 3.51 -12.24 -1.81
N LEU A 28 4.37 -11.27 -1.54
CA LEU A 28 4.08 -10.04 -0.80
C LEU A 28 4.07 -8.88 -1.81
N THR A 29 2.90 -8.34 -2.14
CA THR A 29 2.74 -7.30 -3.18
C THR A 29 3.29 -7.69 -4.56
N GLY A 30 3.21 -8.96 -4.93
CA GLY A 30 3.69 -9.49 -6.22
C GLY A 30 5.16 -9.92 -6.25
N ILE A 31 5.88 -9.77 -5.14
CA ILE A 31 7.30 -10.15 -5.01
C ILE A 31 7.43 -11.19 -3.89
N PRO A 32 8.20 -12.29 -4.07
CA PRO A 32 8.41 -13.28 -3.02
C PRO A 32 8.95 -12.67 -1.73
N VAL A 33 8.47 -13.12 -0.57
CA VAL A 33 8.94 -12.68 0.77
C VAL A 33 10.46 -12.71 0.88
N LEU A 34 11.10 -13.79 0.44
CA LEU A 34 12.56 -13.93 0.46
C LEU A 34 13.26 -12.86 -0.40
N ALA A 35 12.68 -12.49 -1.55
CA ALA A 35 13.26 -11.48 -2.42
C ALA A 35 13.24 -10.08 -1.76
N HIS A 36 12.18 -9.75 -1.01
CA HIS A 36 12.15 -8.52 -0.19
C HIS A 36 13.28 -8.52 0.85
N THR A 37 13.47 -9.64 1.56
CA THR A 37 14.55 -9.77 2.55
C THR A 37 15.93 -9.63 1.90
N LEU A 38 16.19 -10.33 0.79
CA LEU A 38 17.50 -10.32 0.12
C LEU A 38 17.85 -8.94 -0.45
N LYS A 39 16.86 -8.19 -0.93
CA LYS A 39 17.06 -6.86 -1.49
C LYS A 39 17.80 -5.91 -0.54
N ILE A 40 17.42 -5.90 0.74
CA ILE A 40 18.00 -5.00 1.75
C ILE A 40 19.50 -5.28 1.94
N PHE A 41 19.89 -6.55 2.03
CA PHE A 41 21.29 -6.94 2.18
C PHE A 41 22.07 -6.82 0.86
N GLN A 42 21.40 -6.99 -0.29
CA GLN A 42 21.98 -6.71 -1.60
C GLN A 42 22.37 -5.23 -1.72
N GLU A 43 21.54 -4.31 -1.23
CA GLU A 43 21.74 -2.86 -1.30
C GLU A 43 22.76 -2.35 -0.25
N ALA A 44 22.83 -2.96 0.92
CA ALA A 44 23.72 -2.52 2.00
C ALA A 44 25.22 -2.61 1.63
N GLU A 45 25.92 -1.46 1.58
CA GLU A 45 27.32 -1.37 1.17
C GLU A 45 28.30 -2.13 2.09
N GLY A 46 27.97 -2.20 3.39
CA GLY A 46 28.73 -2.92 4.40
C GLY A 46 28.70 -4.44 4.22
N VAL A 47 27.67 -4.97 3.54
CA VAL A 47 27.51 -6.39 3.28
C VAL A 47 28.30 -6.79 2.03
N LYS A 48 29.22 -7.75 2.20
CA LYS A 48 30.08 -8.27 1.12
C LYS A 48 29.61 -9.60 0.57
N GLU A 49 28.96 -10.40 1.39
CA GLU A 49 28.58 -11.76 1.04
C GLU A 49 27.24 -12.13 1.66
N ILE A 50 26.40 -12.85 0.93
CA ILE A 50 25.12 -13.39 1.39
C ILE A 50 25.09 -14.89 1.12
N VAL A 51 24.72 -15.67 2.12
CA VAL A 51 24.46 -17.11 2.01
C VAL A 51 23.01 -17.38 2.36
N VAL A 52 22.29 -18.03 1.44
CA VAL A 52 20.86 -18.34 1.63
C VAL A 52 20.69 -19.84 1.84
N VAL A 53 20.26 -20.24 3.03
CA VAL A 53 20.20 -21.66 3.41
C VAL A 53 18.76 -22.16 3.27
N GLY A 54 18.51 -23.10 2.35
CA GLY A 54 17.18 -23.64 2.08
C GLY A 54 17.04 -25.12 2.44
N ALA A 55 15.81 -25.62 2.47
CA ALA A 55 15.57 -27.06 2.50
C ALA A 55 16.01 -27.70 1.18
N ALA A 56 16.28 -29.00 1.14
CA ALA A 56 16.85 -29.67 -0.03
C ALA A 56 15.97 -29.49 -1.28
N GLU A 57 14.66 -29.58 -1.09
CA GLU A 57 13.61 -29.36 -2.09
C GLU A 57 13.53 -27.90 -2.58
N ASP A 58 13.89 -26.93 -1.73
CA ASP A 58 13.76 -25.49 -2.01
C ASP A 58 14.97 -24.90 -2.75
N ILE A 59 16.12 -25.58 -2.72
CA ILE A 59 17.39 -25.03 -3.26
C ILE A 59 17.26 -24.62 -4.73
N ALA A 60 16.57 -25.41 -5.55
CA ALA A 60 16.38 -25.10 -6.96
C ALA A 60 15.60 -23.78 -7.13
N GLN A 61 14.51 -23.61 -6.36
CA GLN A 61 13.68 -22.42 -6.40
C GLN A 61 14.39 -21.18 -5.83
N ILE A 62 15.19 -21.33 -4.76
CA ILE A 62 16.02 -20.23 -4.22
C ILE A 62 17.03 -19.76 -5.26
N ARG A 63 17.73 -20.69 -5.93
CA ARG A 63 18.69 -20.35 -6.98
C ARG A 63 18.03 -19.62 -8.14
N GLU A 64 16.84 -20.04 -8.53
CA GLU A 64 16.09 -19.38 -9.59
C GLU A 64 15.66 -17.96 -9.20
N LEU A 65 15.16 -17.78 -7.98
CA LEU A 65 14.85 -16.47 -7.41
C LEU A 65 16.08 -15.55 -7.41
N VAL A 66 17.23 -16.05 -6.95
CA VAL A 66 18.50 -15.30 -6.91
C VAL A 66 18.92 -14.83 -8.30
N ARG A 67 18.79 -15.69 -9.33
CA ARG A 67 19.09 -15.34 -10.73
C ARG A 67 18.09 -14.34 -11.29
N SER A 68 16.81 -14.59 -11.11
CA SER A 68 15.71 -13.74 -11.62
C SER A 68 15.79 -12.30 -11.10
N PHE A 69 16.16 -12.12 -9.83
CA PHE A 69 16.31 -10.81 -9.21
C PHE A 69 17.75 -10.27 -9.24
N ARG A 70 18.70 -11.01 -9.85
CA ARG A 70 20.11 -10.62 -9.99
C ARG A 70 20.81 -10.26 -8.67
N PHE A 71 20.57 -11.04 -7.60
CA PHE A 71 21.21 -10.82 -6.31
C PHE A 71 22.69 -11.24 -6.33
N GLY A 72 23.56 -10.37 -6.85
CA GLY A 72 24.98 -10.65 -7.09
C GLY A 72 25.84 -10.83 -5.83
N LYS A 73 25.37 -10.43 -4.64
CA LYS A 73 26.08 -10.69 -3.37
C LYS A 73 25.80 -12.10 -2.81
N VAL A 74 24.85 -12.84 -3.39
CA VAL A 74 24.56 -14.22 -2.95
C VAL A 74 25.63 -15.16 -3.51
N SER A 75 26.54 -15.61 -2.65
CA SER A 75 27.68 -16.46 -3.03
C SER A 75 27.34 -17.95 -3.00
N ALA A 76 26.45 -18.38 -2.09
CA ALA A 76 26.13 -19.78 -1.89
C ALA A 76 24.67 -20.01 -1.46
N THR A 77 24.17 -21.20 -1.82
CA THR A 77 22.85 -21.70 -1.44
C THR A 77 22.95 -23.13 -0.90
N PRO A 78 23.52 -23.34 0.31
CA PRO A 78 23.67 -24.67 0.88
C PRO A 78 22.33 -25.21 1.39
N THR A 79 22.22 -26.53 1.45
CA THR A 79 21.12 -27.22 2.11
C THR A 79 21.23 -27.08 3.62
N GLY A 80 20.14 -26.69 4.27
CA GLY A 80 20.01 -26.57 5.72
C GLY A 80 19.78 -27.91 6.41
N GLY A 81 19.83 -27.88 7.74
CA GLY A 81 19.51 -29.03 8.59
C GLY A 81 18.05 -29.05 9.07
N ARG A 82 17.74 -29.98 9.97
CA ARG A 82 16.40 -30.14 10.57
C ARG A 82 16.03 -28.97 11.47
N GLN A 83 17.03 -28.36 12.11
CA GLN A 83 16.86 -27.24 13.03
C GLN A 83 17.40 -25.95 12.42
N ARG A 84 16.89 -24.81 12.90
CA ARG A 84 17.38 -23.48 12.51
C ARG A 84 18.88 -23.36 12.76
N GLN A 85 19.37 -23.84 13.91
CA GLN A 85 20.80 -23.77 14.26
C GLN A 85 21.70 -24.55 13.30
N GLU A 86 21.28 -25.73 12.84
CA GLU A 86 22.03 -26.52 11.86
C GLU A 86 22.11 -25.80 10.51
N SER A 87 21.03 -25.12 10.12
CA SER A 87 20.99 -24.31 8.90
C SER A 87 21.94 -23.11 9.00
N VAL A 88 22.00 -22.43 10.15
CA VAL A 88 22.95 -21.33 10.36
C VAL A 88 24.39 -21.85 10.32
N LEU A 89 24.68 -23.00 10.92
CA LEU A 89 26.01 -23.61 10.86
C LEU A 89 26.44 -23.97 9.43
N ALA A 90 25.52 -24.50 8.61
CA ALA A 90 25.79 -24.73 7.18
C ALA A 90 26.09 -23.42 6.44
N GLY A 91 25.37 -22.34 6.77
CA GLY A 91 25.63 -21.00 6.25
C GLY A 91 27.01 -20.47 6.64
N LEU A 92 27.43 -20.66 7.90
CA LEU A 92 28.76 -20.29 8.39
C LEU A 92 29.88 -21.01 7.65
N GLN A 93 29.68 -22.29 7.33
CA GLN A 93 30.65 -23.09 6.58
C GLN A 93 30.78 -22.65 5.12
N ALA A 94 29.71 -22.09 4.54
CA ALA A 94 29.68 -21.66 3.14
C ALA A 94 30.19 -20.23 2.92
N LEU A 95 30.13 -19.36 3.94
CA LEU A 95 30.70 -18.01 3.88
C LEU A 95 32.22 -18.05 3.73
N SER A 96 32.79 -17.12 2.96
CA SER A 96 34.24 -16.97 2.75
C SER A 96 35.01 -16.77 4.07
N GLU A 97 36.25 -17.24 4.11
CA GLU A 97 37.11 -17.12 5.31
C GLU A 97 37.50 -15.67 5.65
N THR A 98 37.40 -14.75 4.69
CA THR A 98 37.67 -13.32 4.87
C THR A 98 36.61 -12.59 5.68
N ILE A 99 35.42 -13.20 5.85
CA ILE A 99 34.31 -12.65 6.63
C ILE A 99 34.61 -12.76 8.13
N GLY A 100 34.86 -11.62 8.78
CA GLY A 100 35.10 -11.57 10.23
C GLY A 100 33.81 -11.45 11.05
N THR A 101 32.80 -10.80 10.48
CA THR A 101 31.53 -10.47 11.14
C THR A 101 30.37 -11.09 10.38
N VAL A 102 29.47 -11.75 11.10
CA VAL A 102 28.32 -12.47 10.53
C VAL A 102 27.03 -11.88 11.05
N VAL A 103 26.10 -11.61 10.13
CA VAL A 103 24.73 -11.24 10.43
C VAL A 103 23.82 -12.41 10.10
N VAL A 104 23.02 -12.87 11.05
CA VAL A 104 21.97 -13.86 10.80
C VAL A 104 20.62 -13.13 10.72
N HIS A 105 19.87 -13.37 9.64
CA HIS A 105 18.56 -12.76 9.47
C HIS A 105 17.54 -13.73 8.88
N ASP A 106 16.38 -13.86 9.53
CA ASP A 106 15.33 -14.77 9.09
C ASP A 106 14.81 -14.39 7.70
N GLY A 107 14.81 -15.32 6.75
CA GLY A 107 14.28 -15.08 5.38
C GLY A 107 12.78 -14.77 5.31
N ALA A 108 12.07 -14.87 6.43
CA ALA A 108 10.64 -14.55 6.58
C ALA A 108 10.39 -13.20 7.26
N ARG A 109 11.40 -12.32 7.36
CA ARG A 109 11.27 -10.94 7.84
C ARG A 109 11.54 -9.96 6.69
N PRO A 110 10.54 -9.67 5.84
CA PRO A 110 10.76 -8.89 4.62
C PRO A 110 10.76 -7.36 4.83
N LEU A 111 10.49 -6.88 6.06
CA LEU A 111 10.17 -5.47 6.31
C LEU A 111 11.28 -4.69 7.02
N LEU A 112 12.44 -5.31 7.24
CA LEU A 112 13.64 -4.58 7.66
C LEU A 112 13.96 -3.49 6.62
N THR A 113 14.24 -2.27 7.06
CA THR A 113 14.65 -1.18 6.18
C THR A 113 16.17 -1.05 6.11
N LEU A 114 16.67 -0.46 5.02
CA LEU A 114 18.10 -0.17 4.88
C LEU A 114 18.61 0.78 5.99
N ALA A 115 17.80 1.77 6.38
CA ALA A 115 18.12 2.68 7.47
C ALA A 115 18.23 1.94 8.83
N GLU A 116 17.29 1.05 9.14
CA GLU A 116 17.36 0.23 10.36
C GLU A 116 18.58 -0.70 10.35
N LEU A 117 18.89 -1.32 9.20
CA LEU A 117 20.06 -2.18 9.06
C LEU A 117 21.37 -1.40 9.25
N ASN A 118 21.54 -0.25 8.59
CA ASN A 118 22.76 0.54 8.67
C ASN A 118 23.01 1.02 10.11
N ARG A 119 21.98 1.56 10.77
CA ARG A 119 22.05 1.94 12.19
C ARG A 119 22.41 0.75 13.08
N PHE A 120 21.78 -0.41 12.85
CA PHE A 120 22.09 -1.63 13.61
C PHE A 120 23.56 -2.05 13.43
N LEU A 121 24.10 -2.03 12.20
CA LEU A 121 25.50 -2.38 11.94
C LEU A 121 26.48 -1.39 12.55
N GLU A 122 26.16 -0.10 12.52
CA GLU A 122 26.98 0.97 13.12
C GLU A 122 27.02 0.84 14.65
N GLU A 123 25.87 0.74 15.31
CA GLU A 123 25.77 0.64 16.77
C GLU A 123 26.26 -0.70 17.34
N ALA A 124 26.25 -1.75 16.52
CA ALA A 124 26.78 -3.07 16.85
C ALA A 124 28.29 -3.19 16.60
N ALA A 125 28.92 -2.24 15.92
CA ALA A 125 30.34 -2.29 15.59
C ALA A 125 31.20 -2.50 16.85
N GLY A 126 32.16 -3.42 16.77
CA GLY A 126 33.05 -3.77 17.89
C GLY A 126 32.45 -4.66 18.97
N SER A 127 31.15 -4.98 18.91
CA SER A 127 30.53 -5.93 19.85
C SER A 127 30.83 -7.38 19.46
N VAL A 128 30.90 -8.28 20.45
CA VAL A 128 31.05 -9.72 20.22
C VAL A 128 29.78 -10.31 19.61
N ALA A 129 28.65 -9.93 20.19
CA ALA A 129 27.32 -10.35 19.76
C ALA A 129 26.30 -9.26 20.06
N THR A 130 25.41 -9.01 19.10
CA THR A 130 24.36 -8.00 19.21
C THR A 130 23.08 -8.52 18.58
N ILE A 131 21.96 -8.40 19.29
CA ILE A 131 20.63 -8.77 18.78
C ILE A 131 19.72 -7.55 18.68
N MET A 132 18.82 -7.59 17.70
CA MET A 132 17.74 -6.62 17.60
C MET A 132 16.55 -7.10 18.43
N ALA A 133 15.91 -6.21 19.20
CA ALA A 133 14.70 -6.56 19.95
C ALA A 133 13.74 -5.37 20.13
N VAL A 134 12.47 -5.66 20.37
CA VAL A 134 11.46 -4.65 20.74
C VAL A 134 10.99 -4.88 22.16
N GLU A 135 10.53 -3.84 22.84
CA GLU A 135 9.88 -3.98 24.14
C GLU A 135 8.63 -4.86 24.04
N VAL A 136 8.34 -5.61 25.10
CA VAL A 136 7.11 -6.38 25.19
C VAL A 136 5.96 -5.45 25.60
N LYS A 137 4.84 -5.47 24.89
CA LYS A 137 3.65 -4.66 25.21
C LYS A 137 2.71 -5.35 26.17
N ASP A 138 2.52 -6.65 25.99
CA ASP A 138 1.59 -7.45 26.76
C ASP A 138 2.14 -7.81 28.15
N THR A 139 1.23 -8.13 29.07
CA THR A 139 1.63 -8.72 30.36
C THR A 139 2.02 -10.17 30.15
N ILE A 140 3.28 -10.52 30.43
CA ILE A 140 3.77 -11.89 30.28
C ILE A 140 3.60 -12.67 31.59
N LYS A 141 2.98 -13.84 31.49
CA LYS A 141 2.83 -14.79 32.59
C LYS A 141 3.74 -15.99 32.36
N ARG A 142 4.47 -16.41 33.39
CA ARG A 142 5.07 -17.75 33.45
C ARG A 142 3.97 -18.71 33.88
N VAL A 143 3.70 -19.74 33.09
CA VAL A 143 2.68 -20.76 33.38
C VAL A 143 3.35 -22.12 33.54
N ASP A 144 2.72 -23.04 34.29
CA ASP A 144 3.13 -24.44 34.33
C ASP A 144 2.48 -25.28 33.21
N GLU A 145 2.83 -26.56 33.16
CA GLU A 145 2.30 -27.51 32.17
C GLU A 145 0.78 -27.70 32.25
N ALA A 146 0.17 -27.43 33.41
CA ALA A 146 -1.28 -27.48 33.61
C ALA A 146 -1.98 -26.15 33.27
N GLY A 147 -1.22 -25.13 32.83
CA GLY A 147 -1.73 -23.82 32.44
C GLY A 147 -1.97 -22.86 33.61
N TRP A 148 -1.55 -23.20 34.83
CA TRP A 148 -1.68 -22.31 35.97
C TRP A 148 -0.59 -21.25 35.96
N VAL A 149 -0.98 -20.01 36.23
CA VAL A 149 -0.05 -18.89 36.37
C VAL A 149 0.85 -19.11 37.58
N ARG A 150 2.17 -19.16 37.34
CA ARG A 150 3.21 -19.19 38.38
C ARG A 150 3.67 -17.81 38.78
N GLU A 151 3.87 -16.94 37.80
CA GLU A 151 4.50 -15.64 38.00
C GLU A 151 4.05 -14.66 36.92
N THR A 152 4.03 -13.37 37.27
CA THR A 152 3.92 -12.28 36.29
C THR A 152 5.28 -11.63 36.17
N LEU A 153 5.88 -11.69 34.98
CA LEU A 153 7.23 -11.19 34.77
C LEU A 153 7.24 -9.64 34.63
N PRO A 154 8.20 -8.92 35.23
CA PRO A 154 8.34 -7.48 35.06
C PRO A 154 8.65 -7.10 33.61
N ARG A 155 7.66 -6.51 32.93
CA ARG A 155 7.77 -6.11 31.51
C ARG A 155 9.01 -5.25 31.16
N PRO A 156 9.50 -4.31 32.00
CA PRO A 156 10.72 -3.54 31.70
C PRO A 156 11.99 -4.38 31.56
N GLU A 157 12.01 -5.60 32.09
CA GLU A 157 13.15 -6.52 32.02
C GLU A 157 13.04 -7.48 30.81
N LEU A 158 11.99 -7.32 29.98
CA LEU A 158 11.69 -8.23 28.88
C LEU A 158 11.76 -7.51 27.53
N CYS A 159 12.28 -8.22 26.54
CA CYS A 159 12.21 -7.83 25.13
C CYS A 159 11.83 -9.03 24.25
N ALA A 160 11.18 -8.75 23.12
CA ALA A 160 10.90 -9.72 22.08
C ALA A 160 11.99 -9.65 21.01
N VAL A 161 12.81 -10.69 20.94
CA VAL A 161 13.97 -10.76 20.04
C VAL A 161 13.54 -10.83 18.57
N GLN A 162 14.26 -10.09 17.74
CA GLN A 162 14.12 -10.01 16.29
C GLN A 162 15.45 -10.40 15.61
N THR A 163 15.44 -10.42 14.28
CA THR A 163 16.66 -10.41 13.47
C THR A 163 16.66 -9.15 12.61
N PRO A 164 17.82 -8.57 12.24
CA PRO A 164 19.17 -9.15 12.24
C PRO A 164 19.78 -9.36 13.63
N GLN A 165 20.67 -10.35 13.71
CA GLN A 165 21.55 -10.59 14.85
C GLN A 165 23.00 -10.63 14.33
N LEU A 166 23.90 -9.87 14.94
CA LEU A 166 25.29 -9.73 14.52
C LEU A 166 26.21 -10.44 15.51
N PHE A 167 27.22 -11.13 14.98
CA PHE A 167 28.20 -11.87 15.77
C PHE A 167 29.58 -11.80 15.14
N GLN A 168 30.62 -11.89 15.97
CA GLN A 168 31.94 -12.27 15.49
C GLN A 168 31.90 -13.72 14.99
N ARG A 169 32.41 -13.98 13.78
CA ARG A 169 32.30 -15.28 13.11
C ARG A 169 32.83 -16.43 13.97
N HIS A 170 34.01 -16.23 14.58
CA HIS A 170 34.66 -17.28 15.36
C HIS A 170 33.85 -17.67 16.60
N VAL A 171 33.27 -16.68 17.29
CA VAL A 171 32.39 -16.90 18.46
C VAL A 171 31.12 -17.64 18.07
N LEU A 172 30.43 -17.20 17.02
CA LEU A 172 29.20 -17.85 16.57
C LEU A 172 29.48 -19.29 16.12
N ARG A 173 30.56 -19.52 15.37
CA ARG A 173 30.98 -20.87 14.96
C ARG A 173 31.28 -21.76 16.16
N GLU A 174 32.00 -21.26 17.15
CA GLU A 174 32.31 -22.00 18.38
C GLU A 174 31.02 -22.36 19.14
N ALA A 175 30.11 -21.40 19.30
CA ALA A 175 28.82 -21.61 19.97
C ALA A 175 28.02 -22.74 19.31
N HIS A 176 27.88 -22.71 17.99
CA HIS A 176 27.18 -23.76 17.23
C HIS A 176 27.86 -25.14 17.36
N LEU A 177 29.19 -25.20 17.26
CA LEU A 177 29.92 -26.47 17.35
C LEU A 177 29.82 -27.09 18.75
N LYS A 178 29.98 -26.29 19.80
CA LYS A 178 29.88 -26.75 21.19
C LYS A 178 28.43 -27.12 21.54
N ALA A 179 27.45 -26.33 21.13
CA ALA A 179 26.04 -26.64 21.37
C ALA A 179 25.63 -27.95 20.69
N ARG A 180 26.07 -28.17 19.44
CA ARG A 180 25.85 -29.44 18.73
C ARG A 180 26.48 -30.63 19.44
N ALA A 181 27.70 -30.49 19.94
CA ALA A 181 28.37 -31.55 20.70
C ALA A 181 27.69 -31.85 22.03
N ALA A 182 27.12 -30.83 22.68
CA ALA A 182 26.39 -30.94 23.94
C ALA A 182 24.90 -31.29 23.80
N GLY A 183 24.36 -31.37 22.58
CA GLY A 183 22.94 -31.59 22.34
C GLY A 183 22.04 -30.42 22.76
N VAL A 184 22.59 -29.21 22.88
CA VAL A 184 21.86 -27.99 23.26
C VAL A 184 21.11 -27.44 22.05
N VAL A 185 19.84 -27.08 22.25
CA VAL A 185 18.98 -26.47 21.23
C VAL A 185 18.55 -25.09 21.70
N ALA A 186 18.79 -24.08 20.87
CA ALA A 186 18.40 -22.71 21.15
C ALA A 186 17.36 -22.20 20.13
N THR A 187 16.56 -21.22 20.55
CA THR A 187 15.53 -20.62 19.70
C THR A 187 16.09 -19.60 18.70
N ASP A 188 17.23 -18.99 19.02
CA ASP A 188 17.95 -18.02 18.21
C ASP A 188 19.47 -18.11 18.45
N ASP A 189 20.26 -17.35 17.70
CA ASP A 189 21.73 -17.41 17.78
C ASP A 189 22.27 -16.65 19.00
N GLY A 190 21.54 -15.64 19.49
CA GLY A 190 21.85 -14.93 20.74
C GLY A 190 21.93 -15.89 21.92
N ALA A 191 20.90 -16.74 22.09
CA ALA A 191 20.87 -17.75 23.15
C ALA A 191 22.02 -18.76 23.09
N LEU A 192 22.55 -19.11 21.90
CA LEU A 192 23.73 -19.97 21.79
C LEU A 192 25.00 -19.29 22.30
N VAL A 193 25.14 -17.99 22.02
CA VAL A 193 26.28 -17.18 22.45
C VAL A 193 26.20 -16.88 23.96
N GLU A 194 25.00 -16.64 24.49
CA GLU A 194 24.75 -16.57 25.93
C GLU A 194 25.14 -17.87 26.65
N TRP A 195 24.74 -19.02 26.10
CA TRP A 195 25.10 -20.34 26.62
C TRP A 195 26.62 -20.59 26.61
N LEU A 196 27.33 -20.05 25.61
CA LEU A 196 28.79 -20.07 25.55
C LEU A 196 29.45 -19.18 26.64
N GLY A 197 28.67 -18.36 27.35
CA GLY A 197 29.14 -17.43 28.37
C GLY A 197 29.64 -16.09 27.80
N GLN A 198 29.30 -15.77 26.56
CA GLN A 198 29.69 -14.53 25.91
C GLN A 198 28.59 -13.47 26.06
N PRO A 199 28.94 -12.18 26.21
CA PRO A 199 27.96 -11.12 26.36
C PRO A 199 27.22 -10.87 25.05
N VAL A 200 25.90 -10.66 25.16
CA VAL A 200 25.03 -10.29 24.03
C VAL A 200 24.41 -8.92 24.30
N LYS A 201 24.71 -7.96 23.43
CA LYS A 201 24.13 -6.61 23.48
C LYS A 201 22.76 -6.59 22.83
N VAL A 202 21.80 -5.87 23.40
CA VAL A 202 20.48 -5.65 22.80
C VAL A 202 20.43 -4.25 22.20
N LEU A 203 19.98 -4.14 20.95
CA LEU A 203 19.70 -2.88 20.27
C LEU A 203 18.22 -2.77 19.89
N PRO A 204 17.66 -1.54 19.88
CA PRO A 204 16.25 -1.32 19.59
C PRO A 204 15.91 -1.67 18.13
N GLY A 205 14.92 -2.55 17.97
CA GLY A 205 14.32 -2.94 16.72
C GLY A 205 13.07 -2.13 16.36
N SER A 206 12.21 -2.72 15.54
CA SER A 206 11.01 -2.08 15.02
C SER A 206 9.83 -3.04 15.06
N PHE A 207 8.67 -2.55 15.51
CA PHE A 207 7.44 -3.34 15.48
C PHE A 207 7.00 -3.66 14.05
N GLU A 208 7.45 -2.89 13.05
CA GLU A 208 7.17 -3.17 11.64
C GLU A 208 8.07 -4.30 11.09
N ASN A 209 9.18 -4.64 11.74
CA ASN A 209 10.07 -5.76 11.35
C ASN A 209 9.50 -7.13 11.79
N ILE A 210 8.25 -7.39 11.42
CA ILE A 210 7.53 -8.61 11.76
C ILE A 210 8.11 -9.82 11.02
N LYS A 211 7.96 -11.00 11.64
CA LYS A 211 8.24 -12.28 11.01
C LYS A 211 6.94 -12.86 10.49
N ILE A 212 6.89 -13.18 9.20
CA ILE A 212 5.73 -13.84 8.60
C ILE A 212 5.69 -15.30 9.10
N THR A 213 4.66 -15.60 9.89
CA THR A 213 4.41 -16.91 10.49
C THR A 213 3.00 -17.43 10.29
N THR A 214 2.04 -16.52 10.08
CA THR A 214 0.59 -16.75 9.91
C THR A 214 0.06 -15.98 8.69
N PRO A 215 -1.09 -16.37 8.12
CA PRO A 215 -1.71 -15.63 7.01
C PRO A 215 -2.02 -14.17 7.36
N GLU A 216 -2.37 -13.90 8.62
CA GLU A 216 -2.63 -12.56 9.14
C GLU A 216 -1.37 -11.68 9.09
N ASP A 217 -0.18 -12.26 9.30
CA ASP A 217 1.09 -11.54 9.17
C ASP A 217 1.33 -11.05 7.73
N LEU A 218 0.89 -11.80 6.72
CA LEU A 218 1.04 -11.40 5.32
C LEU A 218 0.15 -10.19 5.01
N PHE A 219 -1.10 -10.21 5.47
CA PHE A 219 -2.00 -9.07 5.36
C PHE A 219 -1.42 -7.82 6.06
N LEU A 220 -0.90 -7.99 7.27
CA LEU A 220 -0.25 -6.91 8.01
C LEU A 220 0.97 -6.36 7.26
N ALA A 221 1.82 -7.25 6.71
CA ALA A 221 2.98 -6.87 5.94
C ALA A 221 2.63 -6.04 4.69
N GLU A 222 1.57 -6.41 3.97
CA GLU A 222 1.07 -5.64 2.82
C GLU A 222 0.67 -4.23 3.22
N ARG A 223 -0.08 -4.08 4.33
CA ARG A 223 -0.53 -2.76 4.81
C ARG A 223 0.64 -1.88 5.27
N ILE A 224 1.65 -2.47 5.91
CA ILE A 224 2.88 -1.76 6.28
C ILE A 224 3.59 -1.22 5.02
N LEU A 225 3.75 -2.04 3.99
CA LEU A 225 4.38 -1.61 2.73
C LEU A 225 3.55 -0.54 2.00
N GLU A 226 2.23 -0.66 1.98
CA GLU A 226 1.34 0.37 1.44
C GLU A 226 1.46 1.71 2.17
N LYS A 227 1.45 1.67 3.51
CA LYS A 227 1.62 2.85 4.37
C LYS A 227 2.95 3.55 4.06
N ARG A 228 4.07 2.81 4.05
CA ARG A 228 5.40 3.36 3.72
C ARG A 228 5.44 4.00 2.32
N ARG A 229 4.82 3.37 1.32
CA ARG A 229 4.70 3.92 -0.04
C ARG A 229 3.88 5.22 -0.08
N ALA A 230 2.83 5.32 0.72
CA ALA A 230 2.04 6.54 0.82
C ALA A 230 2.86 7.68 1.45
N GLU A 231 3.56 7.39 2.55
CA GLU A 231 4.43 8.36 3.25
C GLU A 231 5.58 8.87 2.38
N THR A 232 6.26 7.98 1.65
CA THR A 232 7.34 8.39 0.71
C THR A 232 6.80 9.27 -0.42
N ALA A 233 5.59 8.99 -0.93
CA ALA A 233 4.99 9.78 -2.00
C ALA A 233 4.61 11.20 -1.53
N VAL A 234 4.10 11.33 -0.29
CA VAL A 234 3.82 12.63 0.32
C VAL A 234 5.11 13.42 0.54
N ALA A 235 6.15 12.78 1.08
CA ALA A 235 7.46 13.43 1.30
C ALA A 235 8.09 13.94 -0.01
N ARG A 236 7.99 13.18 -1.10
CA ARG A 236 8.47 13.59 -2.43
C ARG A 236 7.64 14.73 -3.04
N GLY A 237 6.32 14.72 -2.85
CA GLY A 237 5.43 15.79 -3.34
C GLY A 237 5.66 17.13 -2.65
N VAL A 238 6.05 17.11 -1.36
CA VAL A 238 6.43 18.31 -0.61
C VAL A 238 7.81 18.82 -1.04
N ALA A 239 8.78 17.93 -1.31
CA ALA A 239 10.13 18.32 -1.76
C ALA A 239 10.17 18.95 -3.16
N THR A 240 9.18 18.69 -4.02
CA THR A 240 9.05 19.29 -5.36
C THR A 240 8.24 20.59 -5.39
N GLY A 241 7.73 21.04 -4.23
CA GLY A 241 6.77 22.13 -4.10
C GLY A 241 7.33 23.41 -3.47
N THR A 242 8.43 23.96 -3.99
CA THR A 242 8.81 25.37 -3.75
C THR A 242 9.30 26.02 -5.03
N SER A 243 8.35 26.42 -5.88
CA SER A 243 8.50 27.59 -6.75
C SER A 243 7.17 28.34 -6.75
N SER A 244 6.87 29.00 -5.64
CA SER A 244 5.82 30.03 -5.59
C SER A 244 6.36 31.26 -6.31
N THR A 245 5.95 31.43 -7.57
CA THR A 245 5.97 32.71 -8.27
C THR A 245 5.12 33.70 -7.48
N GLU A 246 5.76 34.77 -7.03
CA GLU A 246 5.11 35.97 -6.51
C GLU A 246 4.08 36.48 -7.52
N VAL A 247 2.81 36.50 -7.11
CA VAL A 247 1.77 37.24 -7.81
C VAL A 247 1.88 38.67 -7.31
N GLY A 248 2.43 39.55 -8.15
CA GLY A 248 2.47 40.99 -7.92
C GLY A 248 1.05 41.58 -7.85
N PRO A 249 0.82 42.64 -7.04
CA PRO A 249 -0.50 43.21 -6.87
C PRO A 249 -0.76 44.20 -8.01
N ASP A 250 -1.71 43.90 -8.89
CA ASP A 250 -2.26 44.91 -9.80
C ASP A 250 -3.74 44.65 -10.09
N ALA A 251 -4.59 45.17 -9.21
CA ALA A 251 -6.01 45.37 -9.45
C ALA A 251 -6.59 46.37 -8.43
N ALA A 252 -6.18 47.63 -8.52
CA ALA A 252 -6.91 48.74 -7.90
C ALA A 252 -6.73 50.02 -8.73
N ALA A 253 -7.64 50.22 -9.68
CA ALA A 253 -7.84 51.52 -10.32
C ALA A 253 -9.29 51.97 -10.07
N SER A 254 -9.40 53.26 -9.71
CA SER A 254 -10.62 54.07 -9.55
C SER A 254 -11.20 54.14 -8.14
N MET A 255 -10.71 55.10 -7.36
CA MET A 255 -11.52 56.19 -6.77
C MET A 255 -10.67 57.11 -5.89
N GLY A 256 -10.63 58.41 -6.23
CA GLY A 256 -10.74 59.50 -5.24
C GLY A 256 -9.51 59.98 -4.45
N VAL A 257 -8.77 60.95 -5.01
CA VAL A 257 -8.61 62.33 -4.48
C VAL A 257 -7.85 62.59 -3.15
N LEU A 258 -6.90 63.57 -3.22
CA LEU A 258 -6.18 64.39 -2.19
C LEU A 258 -4.91 63.78 -1.55
N ALA A 259 -3.68 64.21 -1.90
CA ALA A 259 -2.94 65.44 -1.56
C ALA A 259 -2.18 65.37 -0.21
N ASN A 260 -0.83 65.42 -0.22
CA ASN A 260 0.02 66.58 0.15
C ASN A 260 1.52 66.22 0.39
N GLN A 261 2.41 67.03 -0.21
CA GLN A 261 3.70 67.63 0.27
C GLN A 261 4.74 66.80 1.07
N ALA A 262 5.97 66.62 0.53
CA ALA A 262 7.21 67.43 0.73
C ALA A 262 8.13 66.79 1.81
N SER A 263 9.46 66.77 1.85
CA SER A 263 10.60 67.31 1.06
C SER A 263 11.91 66.84 1.74
N GLY A 264 13.00 66.62 0.98
CA GLY A 264 14.37 67.04 1.38
C GLY A 264 15.38 66.01 1.92
N GLY A 265 16.57 65.97 1.29
CA GLY A 265 17.85 66.02 2.01
C GLY A 265 18.80 64.82 1.88
N GLU A 266 19.74 64.90 0.93
CA GLU A 266 20.90 64.01 0.77
C GLU A 266 22.06 64.34 1.73
N ASP A 267 22.94 63.33 1.87
CA ASP A 267 24.35 63.38 2.30
C ASP A 267 24.72 63.40 3.79
N LYS A 268 25.01 62.19 4.33
CA LYS A 268 26.20 61.85 5.16
C LYS A 268 26.17 60.38 5.63
N GLU A 269 26.45 59.40 4.75
CA GLU A 269 26.72 58.02 5.23
C GLU A 269 27.54 57.14 4.26
N ILE A 270 28.71 57.61 3.81
CA ILE A 270 29.62 56.80 2.95
C ILE A 270 30.87 56.29 3.69
N ILE A 271 31.12 56.66 4.95
CA ILE A 271 32.37 56.29 5.66
C ILE A 271 32.10 55.43 6.92
N ARG A 272 31.20 54.45 6.82
CA ARG A 272 31.06 53.38 7.84
C ARG A 272 30.81 51.96 7.27
N ARG A 273 30.90 51.78 5.95
CA ARG A 273 30.60 50.50 5.30
C ARG A 273 31.80 49.57 5.09
N SER A 274 33.04 50.05 5.20
CA SER A 274 34.23 49.24 4.85
C SER A 274 34.79 48.34 5.96
N GLU A 275 34.23 48.37 7.17
CA GLU A 275 34.68 47.49 8.28
C GLU A 275 33.72 46.32 8.55
N ARG A 276 32.45 46.39 8.10
CA ARG A 276 31.48 45.29 8.23
C ARG A 276 31.55 44.23 7.11
N GLU A 277 32.20 44.53 5.99
CA GLU A 277 32.33 43.57 4.88
C GLU A 277 33.48 42.57 5.08
N ARG A 278 34.42 42.84 6.00
CA ARG A 278 35.53 41.90 6.27
C ARG A 278 35.15 40.76 7.23
N GLU A 279 34.16 40.94 8.10
CA GLU A 279 33.67 39.86 8.98
C GLU A 279 32.74 38.88 8.25
N ILE A 280 32.10 39.28 7.15
CA ILE A 280 31.22 38.40 6.36
C ILE A 280 32.02 37.42 5.49
N ILE A 281 33.28 37.72 5.15
CA ILE A 281 34.09 36.86 4.29
C ILE A 281 34.70 35.67 5.05
N GLN A 282 34.83 35.75 6.39
CA GLN A 282 35.40 34.65 7.18
C GLN A 282 34.37 33.54 7.53
N CYS A 283 33.08 33.76 7.27
CA CYS A 283 32.02 32.78 7.54
C CYS A 283 31.73 31.82 6.36
N ASN A 284 32.44 31.96 5.23
CA ASN A 284 32.14 31.21 4.00
C ASN A 284 33.10 30.04 3.72
N GLU A 285 34.10 29.78 4.56
CA GLU A 285 34.98 28.61 4.40
C GLU A 285 34.43 27.36 5.10
N THR A 286 33.65 27.51 6.17
CA THR A 286 33.04 26.39 6.90
C THR A 286 31.82 25.78 6.17
N GLU A 287 31.15 26.55 5.31
CA GLU A 287 30.04 26.05 4.48
C GLU A 287 30.50 25.19 3.30
N LYS A 288 31.75 25.36 2.83
CA LYS A 288 32.30 24.56 1.73
C LYS A 288 32.64 23.11 2.13
N GLU A 289 32.91 22.85 3.42
CA GLU A 289 33.11 21.48 3.92
C GLU A 289 31.80 20.68 4.07
N ILE A 290 30.65 21.36 4.20
CA ILE A 290 29.33 20.72 4.31
C ILE A 290 28.80 20.33 2.92
N ILE A 291 29.09 21.14 1.89
CA ILE A 291 28.67 20.89 0.50
C ILE A 291 29.49 19.75 -0.15
N GLY A 292 30.72 19.48 0.31
CA GLY A 292 31.54 18.37 -0.18
C GLY A 292 31.09 16.96 0.28
N ARG A 293 30.17 16.86 1.25
CA ARG A 293 29.63 15.57 1.74
C ARG A 293 28.34 15.13 1.07
N THR A 294 27.73 15.98 0.25
CA THR A 294 26.42 15.73 -0.38
C THR A 294 26.51 15.16 -1.80
N GLU A 295 27.72 14.98 -2.36
CA GLU A 295 27.88 14.37 -3.69
C GLU A 295 27.83 12.84 -3.66
N SER A 296 28.33 12.19 -2.59
CA SER A 296 28.28 10.72 -2.47
C SER A 296 26.88 10.19 -2.13
N GLU A 297 26.07 10.95 -1.37
CA GLU A 297 24.67 10.59 -1.10
C GLU A 297 23.79 10.76 -2.35
N ASN A 298 24.07 11.79 -3.17
CA ASN A 298 23.35 12.00 -4.43
C ASN A 298 23.72 10.97 -5.52
N GLU A 299 24.90 10.36 -5.47
CA GLU A 299 25.29 9.29 -6.40
C GLU A 299 24.59 7.96 -6.09
N ILE A 300 24.30 7.68 -4.81
CA ILE A 300 23.51 6.51 -4.38
C ILE A 300 22.04 6.67 -4.82
N VAL A 301 21.45 7.85 -4.63
CA VAL A 301 20.08 8.16 -5.09
C VAL A 301 19.97 8.14 -6.62
N ARG A 302 21.02 8.59 -7.33
CA ARG A 302 21.08 8.51 -8.80
C ARG A 302 21.27 7.09 -9.32
N ARG A 303 22.05 6.22 -8.65
CA ARG A 303 22.14 4.80 -9.02
C ARG A 303 20.84 4.02 -8.77
N GLU A 304 20.09 4.36 -7.72
CA GLU A 304 18.72 3.85 -7.54
C GLU A 304 17.77 4.34 -8.66
N ALA A 305 17.96 5.57 -9.16
CA ALA A 305 17.15 6.14 -10.24
C ALA A 305 17.54 5.64 -11.64
N ASP A 306 18.82 5.38 -11.90
CA ASP A 306 19.32 4.94 -13.20
C ASP A 306 19.02 3.46 -13.46
N PHE A 307 18.93 2.61 -12.42
CA PHE A 307 18.44 1.23 -12.58
C PHE A 307 16.94 1.17 -12.94
N LEU A 308 16.17 2.21 -12.62
CA LEU A 308 14.78 2.35 -13.06
C LEU A 308 14.67 2.82 -14.52
N LEU A 309 15.79 3.17 -15.17
CA LEU A 309 15.82 3.84 -16.47
C LEU A 309 16.85 3.22 -17.44
N GLU A 310 16.76 1.91 -17.71
CA GLU A 310 17.23 1.35 -18.99
C GLU A 310 16.06 1.20 -19.99
N PRO A 311 16.30 1.35 -21.31
CA PRO A 311 15.45 2.12 -22.18
C PRO A 311 14.08 1.48 -22.37
N VAL A 312 13.10 2.12 -21.75
CA VAL A 312 11.69 1.84 -21.96
C VAL A 312 11.25 2.47 -23.29
N GLY A 313 11.76 1.91 -24.38
CA GLY A 313 11.15 2.09 -25.70
C GLY A 313 9.80 1.39 -25.68
N LYS A 314 8.72 2.19 -25.47
CA LYS A 314 7.28 1.84 -25.40
C LYS A 314 6.62 1.73 -24.00
N ARG A 315 6.91 2.61 -23.02
CA ARG A 315 5.96 2.83 -21.88
C ARG A 315 5.76 4.29 -21.51
N SER A 316 5.59 5.15 -22.51
CA SER A 316 5.18 6.54 -22.29
C SER A 316 3.66 6.74 -22.38
N GLU A 317 2.85 5.80 -21.87
CA GLU A 317 1.38 5.98 -21.76
C GLU A 317 0.79 5.65 -20.37
N GLU A 318 1.54 5.06 -19.43
CA GLU A 318 1.01 4.66 -18.12
C GLU A 318 1.61 5.47 -16.95
N ARG A 319 1.53 6.80 -17.02
CA ARG A 319 1.53 7.65 -15.82
C ARG A 319 0.08 7.99 -15.46
N GLY A 320 -0.71 6.96 -15.15
CA GLY A 320 -2.08 7.14 -14.68
C GLY A 320 -2.10 7.58 -13.22
N ALA A 321 -2.73 8.73 -12.94
CA ALA A 321 -3.10 9.15 -11.59
C ALA A 321 -3.68 7.96 -10.80
N ARG A 322 -3.33 7.85 -9.51
CA ARG A 322 -3.87 6.80 -8.62
C ARG A 322 -5.40 6.86 -8.66
N THR A 323 -6.01 5.99 -9.45
CA THR A 323 -7.44 5.78 -9.42
C THR A 323 -7.72 5.00 -8.14
N SER A 324 -8.45 5.59 -7.20
CA SER A 324 -8.93 4.90 -6.01
C SER A 324 -9.45 3.51 -6.40
N SER A 325 -9.12 2.50 -5.60
CA SER A 325 -9.62 1.13 -5.76
C SER A 325 -11.14 1.06 -5.65
N TYR A 326 -11.73 2.11 -5.09
CA TYR A 326 -13.16 2.29 -4.86
C TYR A 326 -13.64 3.58 -5.49
N ARG A 327 -14.77 3.54 -6.19
CA ARG A 327 -15.44 4.71 -6.74
C ARG A 327 -16.87 4.75 -6.25
N VAL A 328 -17.37 5.95 -6.00
CA VAL A 328 -18.77 6.17 -5.64
C VAL A 328 -19.38 7.06 -6.70
N GLY A 329 -20.62 6.77 -7.06
CA GLY A 329 -21.39 7.62 -7.96
C GLY A 329 -22.79 7.83 -7.41
N VAL A 330 -23.34 8.99 -7.75
CA VAL A 330 -24.69 9.39 -7.38
C VAL A 330 -25.40 9.78 -8.66
N GLY A 331 -26.64 9.33 -8.80
CA GLY A 331 -27.53 9.73 -9.88
C GLY A 331 -28.86 10.18 -9.31
N TYR A 332 -29.47 11.15 -9.98
CA TYR A 332 -30.75 11.71 -9.60
C TYR A 332 -31.50 12.08 -10.88
N ASP A 333 -32.74 11.61 -11.00
CA ASP A 333 -33.56 11.87 -12.18
C ASP A 333 -35.02 12.14 -11.79
N VAL A 334 -35.72 12.93 -12.62
CA VAL A 334 -37.10 13.36 -12.39
C VAL A 334 -37.87 13.39 -13.70
N HIS A 335 -38.97 12.64 -13.76
CA HIS A 335 -39.89 12.66 -14.90
C HIS A 335 -41.29 13.11 -14.49
N ALA A 336 -41.94 13.88 -15.37
CA ALA A 336 -43.32 14.32 -15.20
C ALA A 336 -44.31 13.16 -15.44
N LEU A 337 -45.41 13.14 -14.70
CA LEU A 337 -46.50 12.18 -14.91
C LEU A 337 -47.44 12.68 -16.02
N VAL A 338 -47.82 11.80 -16.95
CA VAL A 338 -48.70 12.11 -18.09
C VAL A 338 -49.69 10.98 -18.37
N GLU A 339 -50.85 11.32 -18.93
CA GLU A 339 -51.82 10.34 -19.40
C GLU A 339 -51.35 9.62 -20.67
N GLY A 340 -51.90 8.42 -20.92
CA GLY A 340 -51.68 7.69 -22.17
C GLY A 340 -50.31 7.01 -22.32
N ARG A 341 -49.48 6.99 -21.27
CA ARG A 341 -48.22 6.23 -21.22
C ARG A 341 -48.24 5.18 -20.11
N PRO A 342 -47.58 4.02 -20.31
CA PRO A 342 -47.40 3.06 -19.22
C PRO A 342 -46.39 3.60 -18.19
N LEU A 343 -46.63 3.34 -16.91
CA LEU A 343 -45.64 3.58 -15.86
C LEU A 343 -44.64 2.43 -15.82
N VAL A 344 -43.41 2.69 -16.27
CA VAL A 344 -42.30 1.73 -16.21
C VAL A 344 -41.29 2.20 -15.17
N LEU A 345 -40.96 1.32 -14.23
CA LEU A 345 -40.01 1.58 -13.14
C LEU A 345 -39.19 0.31 -12.90
N GLY A 346 -37.86 0.37 -12.96
CA GLY A 346 -36.99 -0.81 -12.86
C GLY A 346 -37.32 -1.91 -13.87
N GLY A 347 -37.79 -1.55 -15.07
CA GLY A 347 -38.30 -2.46 -16.10
C GLY A 347 -39.60 -3.17 -15.74
N VAL A 348 -40.31 -2.72 -14.71
CA VAL A 348 -41.61 -3.25 -14.30
C VAL A 348 -42.70 -2.30 -14.75
N LYS A 349 -43.67 -2.81 -15.52
CA LYS A 349 -44.90 -2.07 -15.83
C LYS A 349 -45.80 -2.07 -14.60
N VAL A 350 -45.87 -0.93 -13.92
CA VAL A 350 -46.69 -0.74 -12.72
C VAL A 350 -48.11 -0.33 -13.16
N PRO A 351 -49.17 -1.07 -12.80
CA PRO A 351 -50.54 -0.68 -13.10
C PRO A 351 -50.88 0.68 -12.47
N TYR A 352 -50.99 1.71 -13.30
CA TYR A 352 -51.36 3.06 -12.90
C TYR A 352 -51.97 3.83 -14.08
N ALA A 353 -52.79 4.85 -13.78
CA ALA A 353 -53.48 5.64 -14.79
C ALA A 353 -52.55 6.59 -15.57
N LEU A 354 -51.42 6.95 -14.97
CA LEU A 354 -50.41 7.86 -15.52
C LEU A 354 -49.09 7.11 -15.74
N GLY A 355 -48.32 7.52 -16.74
CA GLY A 355 -46.96 7.07 -16.99
C GLY A 355 -45.98 8.24 -16.95
N LEU A 356 -44.70 7.96 -17.21
CA LEU A 356 -43.66 8.99 -17.19
C LEU A 356 -43.40 9.55 -18.58
N LEU A 357 -43.29 10.88 -18.65
CA LEU A 357 -42.85 11.62 -19.82
C LEU A 357 -41.32 11.57 -19.88
N GLY A 358 -40.80 11.17 -21.04
CA GLY A 358 -39.37 11.12 -21.30
C GLY A 358 -39.09 10.41 -22.61
N HIS A 359 -37.81 10.36 -22.96
CA HIS A 359 -37.29 9.52 -24.03
C HIS A 359 -37.25 8.05 -23.56
N SER A 360 -36.94 7.11 -24.47
CA SER A 360 -37.00 5.65 -24.21
C SER A 360 -38.36 5.19 -23.61
N ASP A 361 -38.36 4.25 -22.66
CA ASP A 361 -39.51 3.87 -21.84
C ASP A 361 -39.71 4.76 -20.60
N ALA A 362 -38.91 5.84 -20.47
CA ALA A 362 -38.96 6.86 -19.43
C ALA A 362 -38.81 6.32 -18.00
N ASP A 363 -38.05 5.24 -17.82
CA ASP A 363 -37.80 4.61 -16.53
C ASP A 363 -36.82 5.41 -15.66
N VAL A 364 -37.37 6.33 -14.87
CA VAL A 364 -36.62 7.23 -13.98
C VAL A 364 -35.72 6.50 -12.98
N LEU A 365 -36.09 5.29 -12.53
CA LEU A 365 -35.24 4.49 -11.63
C LEU A 365 -33.97 4.04 -12.36
N VAL A 366 -34.14 3.48 -13.56
CA VAL A 366 -33.02 2.96 -14.35
C VAL A 366 -32.11 4.11 -14.81
N HIS A 367 -32.67 5.27 -15.16
CA HIS A 367 -31.90 6.46 -15.51
C HIS A 367 -31.02 6.94 -14.36
N ALA A 368 -31.59 7.13 -13.16
CA ALA A 368 -30.82 7.52 -11.99
C ALA A 368 -29.70 6.50 -11.65
N VAL A 369 -29.97 5.21 -11.79
CA VAL A 369 -28.94 4.16 -11.62
C VAL A 369 -27.85 4.28 -12.68
N THR A 370 -28.22 4.55 -13.93
CA THR A 370 -27.28 4.67 -15.04
C THR A 370 -26.36 5.87 -14.85
N ASP A 371 -26.90 7.02 -14.45
CA ASP A 371 -26.12 8.21 -14.12
C ASP A 371 -25.19 7.98 -12.93
N ALA A 372 -25.64 7.24 -11.91
CA ALA A 372 -24.77 6.90 -10.79
C ALA A 372 -23.55 6.07 -11.26
N LEU A 373 -23.73 5.13 -12.19
CA LEU A 373 -22.62 4.34 -12.74
C LEU A 373 -21.70 5.19 -13.62
N LEU A 374 -22.25 6.00 -14.53
CA LEU A 374 -21.47 6.89 -15.38
C LEU A 374 -20.68 7.92 -14.56
N GLY A 375 -21.32 8.49 -13.54
CA GLY A 375 -20.69 9.39 -12.57
C GLY A 375 -19.55 8.72 -11.80
N ALA A 376 -19.75 7.50 -11.29
CA ALA A 376 -18.68 6.74 -10.62
C ALA A 376 -17.48 6.52 -11.56
N LEU A 377 -17.74 6.21 -12.84
CA LEU A 377 -16.74 6.01 -13.88
C LEU A 377 -16.13 7.30 -14.44
N ALA A 378 -16.60 8.48 -14.00
CA ALA A 378 -16.23 9.79 -14.52
C ALA A 378 -16.48 9.94 -16.04
N LEU A 379 -17.64 9.48 -16.50
CA LEU A 379 -18.03 9.49 -17.92
C LEU A 379 -19.12 10.52 -18.26
N GLY A 380 -19.53 11.36 -17.31
CA GLY A 380 -20.65 12.28 -17.51
C GLY A 380 -21.98 11.63 -17.15
N ASP A 381 -23.02 11.95 -17.92
CA ASP A 381 -24.41 11.56 -17.70
C ASP A 381 -24.99 10.75 -18.87
N LEU A 382 -26.21 10.23 -18.70
CA LEU A 382 -26.90 9.42 -19.70
C LEU A 382 -27.02 10.12 -21.05
N GLY A 383 -27.33 11.41 -21.07
CA GLY A 383 -27.53 12.20 -22.29
C GLY A 383 -26.26 12.34 -23.13
N ALA A 384 -25.08 12.35 -22.50
CA ALA A 384 -23.81 12.36 -23.19
C ALA A 384 -23.48 11.04 -23.92
N HIS A 385 -24.04 9.92 -23.48
CA HIS A 385 -23.80 8.59 -24.07
C HIS A 385 -24.93 8.12 -24.99
N PHE A 386 -26.15 8.56 -24.70
CA PHE A 386 -27.36 8.18 -25.44
C PHE A 386 -28.21 9.43 -25.71
N PRO A 387 -27.84 10.26 -26.71
CA PRO A 387 -28.54 11.52 -26.96
C PRO A 387 -30.00 11.30 -27.40
N ASP A 388 -30.89 12.12 -26.86
CA ASP A 388 -32.34 12.08 -27.12
C ASP A 388 -32.75 12.44 -28.57
N THR A 389 -31.80 12.90 -29.39
CA THR A 389 -32.00 13.28 -30.79
C THR A 389 -31.85 12.12 -31.78
N GLU A 390 -31.40 10.94 -31.33
CA GLU A 390 -31.19 9.79 -32.19
C GLU A 390 -32.45 8.89 -32.23
N GLU A 391 -33.01 8.65 -33.42
CA GLU A 391 -34.22 7.84 -33.61
C GLU A 391 -34.04 6.38 -33.13
N GLU A 392 -32.79 5.90 -33.06
CA GLU A 392 -32.44 4.54 -32.61
C GLU A 392 -32.84 4.26 -31.14
N TYR A 393 -32.87 5.28 -30.29
CA TYR A 393 -33.20 5.13 -28.86
C TYR A 393 -34.68 5.37 -28.54
N ARG A 394 -35.50 5.66 -29.55
CA ARG A 394 -36.91 5.93 -29.34
C ARG A 394 -37.65 4.66 -28.94
N GLY A 395 -38.16 4.63 -27.70
CA GLY A 395 -38.91 3.49 -27.16
C GLY A 395 -38.05 2.27 -26.82
N ILE A 396 -36.72 2.42 -26.78
CA ILE A 396 -35.83 1.38 -26.25
C ILE A 396 -36.13 1.16 -24.76
N SER A 397 -35.92 -0.06 -24.27
CA SER A 397 -35.97 -0.34 -22.83
C SER A 397 -34.76 0.28 -22.14
N SER A 398 -34.95 1.10 -21.11
CA SER A 398 -33.82 1.68 -20.38
C SER A 398 -32.92 0.63 -19.71
N LEU A 399 -33.42 -0.59 -19.44
CA LEU A 399 -32.57 -1.71 -19.00
C LEU A 399 -31.49 -2.10 -20.03
N VAL A 400 -31.75 -1.92 -21.33
CA VAL A 400 -30.75 -2.20 -22.38
C VAL A 400 -29.64 -1.14 -22.35
N LEU A 401 -29.99 0.12 -22.06
CA LEU A 401 -29.00 1.18 -21.86
C LEU A 401 -28.15 0.89 -20.62
N LEU A 402 -28.78 0.43 -19.54
CA LEU A 402 -28.09 0.02 -18.32
C LEU A 402 -27.12 -1.16 -18.57
N GLU A 403 -27.52 -2.16 -19.38
CA GLU A 403 -26.65 -3.27 -19.79
C GLU A 403 -25.41 -2.77 -20.54
N ARG A 404 -25.56 -1.78 -21.44
CA ARG A 404 -24.43 -1.16 -22.14
C ARG A 404 -23.47 -0.46 -21.18
N VAL A 405 -23.99 0.29 -20.21
CA VAL A 405 -23.17 0.96 -19.19
C VAL A 405 -22.51 -0.05 -18.24
N ALA A 406 -23.17 -1.17 -17.94
CA ALA A 406 -22.55 -2.28 -17.21
C ALA A 406 -21.38 -2.91 -17.99
N GLY A 407 -21.48 -2.96 -19.33
CA GLY A 407 -20.37 -3.31 -20.22
C GLY A 407 -19.19 -2.35 -20.06
N LEU A 408 -19.44 -1.04 -20.17
CA LEU A 408 -18.42 0.01 -19.99
C LEU A 408 -17.74 -0.04 -18.61
N MET A 409 -18.49 -0.36 -17.57
CA MET A 409 -17.96 -0.57 -16.21
C MET A 409 -16.96 -1.73 -16.20
N LYS A 410 -17.33 -2.88 -16.79
CA LYS A 410 -16.47 -4.07 -16.86
C LYS A 410 -15.23 -3.83 -17.72
N GLU A 411 -15.37 -3.18 -18.86
CA GLU A 411 -14.25 -2.82 -19.75
C GLU A 411 -13.21 -1.94 -19.05
N ARG A 412 -13.65 -1.06 -18.15
CA ARG A 412 -12.76 -0.23 -17.32
C ARG A 412 -12.21 -0.96 -16.08
N GLY A 413 -12.46 -2.25 -15.96
CA GLY A 413 -11.96 -3.09 -14.88
C GLY A 413 -12.66 -2.86 -13.55
N TYR A 414 -13.90 -2.37 -13.55
CA TYR A 414 -14.71 -2.20 -12.35
C TYR A 414 -15.81 -3.26 -12.23
N ARG A 415 -16.15 -3.61 -11.00
CA ARG A 415 -17.35 -4.38 -10.65
C ARG A 415 -18.20 -3.58 -9.68
N LEU A 416 -19.51 -3.84 -9.67
CA LEU A 416 -20.41 -3.27 -8.68
C LEU A 416 -20.17 -3.94 -7.32
N GLY A 417 -19.92 -3.14 -6.28
CA GLY A 417 -19.94 -3.58 -4.88
C GLY A 417 -21.37 -3.60 -4.35
N ASN A 418 -22.03 -2.43 -4.35
CA ASN A 418 -23.44 -2.30 -4.00
C ASN A 418 -24.11 -1.13 -4.75
N LEU A 419 -25.44 -1.22 -4.87
CA LEU A 419 -26.33 -0.20 -5.39
C LEU A 419 -27.49 -0.02 -4.41
N ASP A 420 -27.72 1.23 -4.01
CA ASP A 420 -28.90 1.62 -3.25
C ASP A 420 -29.67 2.72 -3.96
N SER A 421 -30.99 2.60 -4.01
CA SER A 421 -31.85 3.57 -4.69
C SER A 421 -33.13 3.85 -3.92
N ILE A 422 -33.71 5.02 -4.18
CA ILE A 422 -34.95 5.53 -3.57
C ILE A 422 -35.81 6.12 -4.68
N LEU A 423 -37.01 5.57 -4.86
CA LEU A 423 -38.09 6.18 -5.62
C LEU A 423 -38.90 7.12 -4.73
N VAL A 424 -39.11 8.35 -5.20
CA VAL A 424 -39.90 9.37 -4.52
C VAL A 424 -41.19 9.57 -5.31
N ALA A 425 -42.27 9.00 -4.81
CA ALA A 425 -43.58 9.00 -5.48
C ALA A 425 -44.71 9.06 -4.46
N GLN A 426 -45.70 9.94 -4.65
CA GLN A 426 -46.89 9.96 -3.80
C GLN A 426 -47.83 8.79 -4.09
N LYS A 427 -47.95 8.40 -5.36
CA LYS A 427 -48.71 7.25 -5.87
C LYS A 427 -48.05 6.74 -7.17
N PRO A 428 -48.27 5.47 -7.56
CA PRO A 428 -48.96 4.40 -6.83
C PRO A 428 -48.10 3.83 -5.69
N LYS A 429 -48.65 2.87 -4.92
CA LYS A 429 -47.86 2.15 -3.90
C LYS A 429 -46.87 1.20 -4.57
N LEU A 430 -45.58 1.49 -4.44
CA LEU A 430 -44.52 0.76 -5.15
C LEU A 430 -44.02 -0.50 -4.44
N ALA A 431 -44.27 -0.64 -3.13
CA ALA A 431 -43.77 -1.76 -2.32
C ALA A 431 -44.00 -3.16 -2.93
N PRO A 432 -45.16 -3.50 -3.53
CA PRO A 432 -45.37 -4.82 -4.14
C PRO A 432 -44.48 -5.11 -5.36
N TYR A 433 -43.96 -4.08 -6.02
CA TYR A 433 -43.23 -4.17 -7.28
C TYR A 433 -41.70 -4.10 -7.08
N ILE A 434 -41.23 -3.60 -5.93
CA ILE A 434 -39.81 -3.45 -5.59
C ILE A 434 -39.00 -4.74 -5.80
N PRO A 435 -39.45 -5.95 -5.39
CA PRO A 435 -38.68 -7.17 -5.62
C PRO A 435 -38.40 -7.45 -7.10
N ALA A 436 -39.38 -7.20 -7.98
CA ALA A 436 -39.23 -7.37 -9.42
C ALA A 436 -38.29 -6.32 -10.03
N MET A 437 -38.37 -5.06 -9.56
CA MET A 437 -37.45 -3.99 -9.96
C MET A 437 -36.00 -4.36 -9.63
N ARG A 438 -35.76 -4.82 -8.40
CA ARG A 438 -34.42 -5.28 -7.95
C ARG A 438 -33.91 -6.42 -8.83
N ALA A 439 -34.74 -7.41 -9.11
CA ALA A 439 -34.35 -8.55 -9.94
C ALA A 439 -33.99 -8.15 -11.38
N ASN A 440 -34.75 -7.24 -11.98
CA ASN A 440 -34.48 -6.73 -13.32
C ASN A 440 -33.19 -5.90 -13.38
N VAL A 441 -32.99 -4.98 -12.44
CA VAL A 441 -31.76 -4.18 -12.36
C VAL A 441 -30.53 -5.07 -12.11
N ALA A 442 -30.63 -6.03 -11.19
CA ALA A 442 -29.55 -6.98 -10.94
C ALA A 442 -29.19 -7.82 -12.17
N ARG A 443 -30.20 -8.23 -12.96
CA ARG A 443 -30.00 -8.95 -14.22
C ARG A 443 -29.29 -8.08 -15.26
N ALA A 444 -29.74 -6.84 -15.46
CA ALA A 444 -29.13 -5.90 -16.40
C ALA A 444 -27.66 -5.59 -16.04
N LEU A 445 -27.34 -5.53 -14.74
CA LEU A 445 -25.97 -5.33 -14.26
C LEU A 445 -25.14 -6.62 -14.23
N ALA A 446 -25.77 -7.78 -14.43
CA ALA A 446 -25.19 -9.11 -14.27
C ALA A 446 -24.52 -9.31 -12.89
N VAL A 447 -25.27 -9.00 -11.82
CA VAL A 447 -24.84 -9.11 -10.41
C VAL A 447 -25.86 -9.89 -9.58
N ALA A 448 -25.44 -10.29 -8.38
CA ALA A 448 -26.32 -10.90 -7.40
C ALA A 448 -27.38 -9.90 -6.91
N MET A 449 -28.60 -10.37 -6.63
CA MET A 449 -29.72 -9.51 -6.21
C MET A 449 -29.45 -8.79 -4.87
N GLU A 450 -28.59 -9.38 -4.04
CA GLU A 450 -28.11 -8.85 -2.76
C GLU A 450 -27.30 -7.56 -2.92
N CYS A 451 -26.70 -7.34 -4.10
CA CYS A 451 -25.99 -6.11 -4.42
C CYS A 451 -26.93 -4.93 -4.75
N VAL A 452 -28.24 -5.18 -4.95
CA VAL A 452 -29.19 -4.19 -5.45
C VAL A 452 -30.29 -3.95 -4.42
N SER A 453 -30.40 -2.72 -3.94
CA SER A 453 -31.47 -2.23 -3.06
C SER A 453 -32.31 -1.15 -3.77
N VAL A 454 -33.63 -1.31 -3.71
CA VAL A 454 -34.61 -0.33 -4.21
C VAL A 454 -35.60 -0.06 -3.09
N LYS A 455 -35.74 1.21 -2.72
CA LYS A 455 -36.68 1.69 -1.70
C LYS A 455 -37.66 2.66 -2.34
N ALA A 456 -38.77 2.92 -1.66
CA ALA A 456 -39.73 3.94 -2.09
C ALA A 456 -40.18 4.76 -0.88
N THR A 457 -40.41 6.05 -1.10
CA THR A 457 -40.94 6.98 -0.11
C THR A 457 -41.93 7.95 -0.73
N THR A 458 -42.87 8.42 0.08
CA THR A 458 -43.72 9.58 -0.20
C THR A 458 -43.03 10.86 0.27
N THR A 459 -43.57 12.01 -0.15
CA THR A 459 -43.17 13.34 0.36
C THR A 459 -44.29 13.99 1.17
N GLU A 460 -45.18 13.19 1.78
CA GLU A 460 -46.29 13.66 2.62
C GLU A 460 -47.16 14.75 1.95
N ARG A 461 -47.46 14.57 0.65
CA ARG A 461 -48.20 15.52 -0.21
C ARG A 461 -47.52 16.88 -0.42
N LEU A 462 -46.23 16.99 -0.11
CA LEU A 462 -45.41 18.19 -0.33
C LEU A 462 -44.57 18.07 -1.61
N GLY A 463 -44.31 19.21 -2.26
CA GLY A 463 -43.52 19.28 -3.48
C GLY A 463 -44.19 18.63 -4.71
N PHE A 464 -43.46 18.58 -5.84
CA PHE A 464 -44.00 18.05 -7.10
C PHE A 464 -44.41 16.58 -6.99
N ALA A 465 -43.59 15.76 -6.32
CA ALA A 465 -43.90 14.36 -6.11
C ALA A 465 -45.16 14.18 -5.26
N GLY A 466 -45.32 15.02 -4.23
CA GLY A 466 -46.48 15.02 -3.33
C GLY A 466 -47.77 15.50 -3.97
N ARG A 467 -47.67 16.41 -4.95
CA ARG A 467 -48.78 16.88 -5.79
C ARG A 467 -49.06 15.96 -6.99
N GLU A 468 -48.36 14.83 -7.08
CA GLU A 468 -48.51 13.86 -8.18
C GLU A 468 -48.18 14.45 -9.57
N GLU A 469 -47.29 15.46 -9.62
CA GLU A 469 -46.83 16.09 -10.86
C GLU A 469 -45.73 15.27 -11.55
N GLY A 470 -45.01 14.43 -10.80
CA GLY A 470 -43.90 13.63 -11.30
C GLY A 470 -43.40 12.61 -10.28
N ILE A 471 -42.46 11.77 -10.73
CA ILE A 471 -41.74 10.81 -9.88
C ILE A 471 -40.25 11.11 -10.01
N ALA A 472 -39.55 11.06 -8.89
CA ALA A 472 -38.09 11.17 -8.86
C ALA A 472 -37.44 9.86 -8.43
N ALA A 473 -36.20 9.66 -8.83
CA ALA A 473 -35.36 8.60 -8.32
C ALA A 473 -33.98 9.14 -7.93
N GLN A 474 -33.44 8.63 -6.84
CA GLN A 474 -32.04 8.82 -6.47
C GLN A 474 -31.36 7.47 -6.36
N ALA A 475 -30.15 7.36 -6.89
CA ALA A 475 -29.33 6.16 -6.79
C ALA A 475 -27.92 6.50 -6.31
N MET A 476 -27.33 5.57 -5.57
CA MET A 476 -25.93 5.59 -5.16
C MET A 476 -25.31 4.24 -5.46
N VAL A 477 -24.12 4.25 -6.06
CA VAL A 477 -23.37 3.03 -6.40
C VAL A 477 -21.97 3.10 -5.83
N HIS A 478 -21.47 1.94 -5.44
CA HIS A 478 -20.08 1.72 -5.08
C HIS A 478 -19.46 0.74 -6.08
N LEU A 479 -18.36 1.12 -6.70
CA LEU A 479 -17.60 0.31 -7.65
C LEU A 479 -16.25 -0.09 -7.07
N GLU A 480 -15.84 -1.32 -7.31
CA GLU A 480 -14.56 -1.87 -6.89
C GLU A 480 -13.71 -2.20 -8.11
N LYS A 481 -12.41 -1.91 -8.04
CA LYS A 481 -11.47 -2.28 -9.10
C LYS A 481 -11.22 -3.79 -9.06
N THR A 482 -11.46 -4.46 -10.17
CA THR A 482 -11.23 -5.91 -10.33
C THR A 482 -9.74 -6.13 -10.49
N SER A 483 -9.09 -6.79 -9.52
CA SER A 483 -7.73 -7.25 -9.69
C SER A 483 -7.72 -8.36 -10.75
N LEU A 484 -7.03 -8.11 -11.86
CA LEU A 484 -6.83 -9.10 -12.92
C LEU A 484 -6.06 -10.30 -12.32
N ARG A 485 -6.76 -11.33 -11.87
CA ARG A 485 -6.18 -12.68 -11.85
C ARG A 485 -6.06 -13.08 -13.31
N LYS A 486 -4.84 -13.29 -13.78
CA LYS A 486 -4.62 -13.91 -15.10
C LYS A 486 -5.28 -15.30 -15.06
N SER A 487 -6.43 -15.42 -15.70
CA SER A 487 -7.01 -16.70 -16.08
C SER A 487 -6.19 -17.26 -17.24
N GLY A 488 -5.50 -18.35 -17.00
CA GLY A 488 -4.68 -19.03 -18.02
C GLY A 488 -3.71 -20.00 -17.38
N GLU A 489 -4.26 -21.06 -16.79
CA GLU A 489 -3.59 -22.34 -16.52
C GLU A 489 -4.70 -23.34 -16.14
N ASP A 490 -5.41 -23.82 -17.15
CA ASP A 490 -6.10 -25.12 -17.17
C ASP A 490 -5.56 -25.88 -18.39
#